data_AF-A0A2H0WSI7-F1
#
_entry.id   AF-A0A2H0WSI7-F1
#
_cell.length_a   1.000
_cell.length_b   1.000
_cell.length_c   1.000
_cell.angle_alpha   90.00
_cell.angle_beta   90.00
_cell.angle_gamma   90.00
#
_symmetry.space_group_name_H-M   'P 1'
#
loop_
_entity.id
_entity.type
_entity.pdbx_description
1 polymer ?
#
loop_
_entity_poly.entity_id
_entity_poly.type
_entity_poly.pdbx_seq_one_letter_code
_entity_poly.pdbx_strand_id
1 'polypeptide(L)'
;MKNLKENIRGLLIFGMPQKARYSALLATKRVVEAEKLMFEGKEDLATKSLGLAEIKLNMIGSNFGKHLSSGKTIPDDISVEMVGNLNNLEIFLTWLPTKYPLHKEKLDKLLGIVKSLQEKI
;
A
#
# COMPACT_ATOMS: atom_id res chain seq x y z
N MET A 1 1.18 9.21 18.14
CA MET A 1 -0.25 8.98 18.53
C MET A 1 -1.24 8.88 17.35
N LYS A 2 -1.12 9.66 16.25
CA LYS A 2 -2.07 9.60 15.11
C LYS A 2 -2.11 8.23 14.41
N ASN A 3 -0.95 7.67 14.05
CA ASN A 3 -0.85 6.37 13.36
C ASN A 3 -1.45 5.20 14.17
N LEU A 4 -1.37 5.25 15.51
CA LEU A 4 -1.93 4.23 16.38
C LEU A 4 -3.47 4.31 16.41
N LYS A 5 -4.03 5.52 16.47
CA LYS A 5 -5.49 5.74 16.45
C LYS A 5 -6.11 5.31 15.12
N GLU A 6 -5.43 5.57 14.00
CA GLU A 6 -5.88 5.13 12.66
C GLU A 6 -5.87 3.61 12.52
N ASN A 7 -4.85 2.93 13.07
CA ASN A 7 -4.78 1.48 13.05
C ASN A 7 -5.86 0.83 13.94
N ILE A 8 -6.15 1.38 15.13
CA ILE A 8 -7.12 0.79 16.09
C ILE A 8 -8.57 0.85 15.56
N ARG A 9 -8.99 1.98 14.97
CA ARG A 9 -10.35 2.12 14.43
C ARG A 9 -10.62 1.15 13.28
N GLY A 10 -9.64 0.93 12.40
CA GLY A 10 -9.76 -0.05 11.31
C GLY A 10 -9.67 -1.51 11.77
N LEU A 11 -9.04 -1.79 12.92
CA LEU A 11 -8.82 -3.17 13.38
C LEU A 11 -10.07 -3.83 14.00
N LEU A 12 -10.94 -3.03 14.62
CA LEU A 12 -12.07 -3.51 15.42
C LEU A 12 -13.39 -3.66 14.66
N ILE A 13 -13.54 -3.02 13.49
CA ILE A 13 -14.83 -2.87 12.80
C ILE A 13 -14.89 -3.67 11.48
N PHE A 14 -13.73 -4.08 10.96
CA PHE A 14 -13.60 -4.60 9.59
C PHE A 14 -13.24 -6.09 9.54
N GLY A 15 -13.86 -6.83 8.63
CA GLY A 15 -13.39 -8.16 8.22
C GLY A 15 -12.01 -8.08 7.54
N MET A 16 -11.35 -9.22 7.36
CA MET A 16 -10.01 -9.28 6.73
C MET A 16 -9.98 -8.59 5.35
N PRO A 17 -10.99 -8.73 4.47
CA PRO A 17 -11.01 -8.03 3.19
C PRO A 17 -11.06 -6.51 3.32
N GLN A 18 -11.88 -6.00 4.25
CA GLN A 18 -11.97 -4.55 4.49
C GLN A 18 -10.66 -3.99 5.10
N LYS A 19 -9.94 -4.80 5.90
CA LYS A 19 -8.59 -4.44 6.40
C LYS A 19 -7.54 -4.38 5.29
N ALA A 20 -7.64 -5.27 4.31
CA ALA A 20 -6.80 -5.24 3.11
C ALA A 20 -7.07 -3.96 2.31
N ARG A 21 -8.34 -3.66 2.04
CA ARG A 21 -8.76 -2.42 1.35
C ARG A 21 -8.23 -1.17 2.03
N TYR A 22 -8.41 -1.07 3.35
CA TYR A 22 -7.91 0.07 4.11
C TYR A 22 -6.39 0.19 4.03
N SER A 23 -5.67 -0.93 4.04
CA SER A 23 -4.21 -0.93 3.86
C SER A 23 -3.78 -0.44 2.47
N ALA A 24 -4.52 -0.75 1.40
CA ALA A 24 -4.26 -0.23 0.05
C ALA A 24 -4.39 1.30 -0.01
N LEU A 25 -5.44 1.85 0.59
CA LEU A 25 -5.61 3.30 0.72
C LEU A 25 -4.44 3.95 1.50
N LEU A 26 -4.04 3.34 2.62
CA LEU A 26 -2.93 3.87 3.42
C LEU A 26 -1.59 3.77 2.69
N ALA A 27 -1.33 2.69 1.95
CA ALA A 27 -0.12 2.55 1.14
C ALA A 27 0.00 3.71 0.13
N THR A 28 -1.10 3.98 -0.60
CA THR A 28 -1.18 5.09 -1.56
C THR A 28 -0.88 6.43 -0.89
N LYS A 29 -1.51 6.72 0.26
CA LYS A 29 -1.25 7.96 1.01
C LYS A 29 0.22 8.11 1.40
N ARG A 30 0.89 7.03 1.79
CA ARG A 30 2.31 7.06 2.18
C ARG A 30 3.26 7.26 1.01
N VAL A 31 2.93 6.74 -0.18
CA VAL A 31 3.72 7.00 -1.39
C VAL A 31 3.57 8.46 -1.83
N VAL A 32 2.35 9.02 -1.78
CA VAL A 32 2.12 10.45 -2.06
C VAL A 32 2.81 11.35 -1.02
N GLU A 33 2.75 11.00 0.26
CA GLU A 33 3.50 11.71 1.30
C GLU A 33 5.01 11.65 1.05
N ALA A 34 5.52 10.50 0.60
CA ALA A 34 6.94 10.36 0.27
C ALA A 34 7.34 11.27 -0.90
N GLU A 35 6.53 11.33 -1.96
CA GLU A 35 6.76 12.23 -3.11
C GLU A 35 6.84 13.69 -2.66
N LYS A 36 5.88 14.16 -1.85
CA LYS A 36 5.93 15.50 -1.27
C LYS A 36 7.20 15.75 -0.47
N LEU A 37 7.62 14.78 0.35
CA LEU A 37 8.83 14.91 1.17
C LEU A 37 10.11 14.93 0.32
N MET A 38 10.16 14.16 -0.78
CA MET A 38 11.26 14.21 -1.75
C MET A 38 11.31 15.57 -2.44
N PHE A 39 10.15 16.11 -2.85
CA PHE A 39 10.07 17.46 -3.41
C PHE A 39 10.59 18.54 -2.44
N GLU A 40 10.32 18.39 -1.15
CA GLU A 40 10.81 19.28 -0.09
C GLU A 40 12.28 19.02 0.32
N GLY A 41 12.98 18.07 -0.32
CA GLY A 41 14.36 17.70 0.01
C GLY A 41 14.52 16.98 1.36
N LYS A 42 13.45 16.44 1.92
CA LYS A 42 13.42 15.77 3.23
C LYS A 42 13.62 14.26 3.08
N GLU A 43 14.77 13.86 2.57
CA GLU A 43 15.06 12.50 2.09
C GLU A 43 14.86 11.40 3.16
N ASP A 44 15.28 11.66 4.40
CA ASP A 44 15.10 10.73 5.51
C ASP A 44 13.62 10.47 5.82
N LEU A 45 12.80 11.53 5.75
CA LEU A 45 11.36 11.43 6.01
C LEU A 45 10.65 10.75 4.84
N ALA A 46 11.05 11.04 3.60
CA ALA A 46 10.56 10.33 2.42
C ALA A 46 10.84 8.83 2.54
N THR A 47 12.08 8.45 2.89
CA THR A 47 12.49 7.06 3.08
C THR A 47 11.68 6.35 4.16
N LYS A 48 11.36 7.03 5.26
CA LYS A 48 10.48 6.53 6.32
C LYS A 48 9.05 6.34 5.82
N SER A 49 8.52 7.30 5.05
CA SER A 49 7.18 7.20 4.48
C SER A 49 7.07 6.01 3.51
N LEU A 50 8.07 5.80 2.64
CA LEU A 50 8.14 4.60 1.78
C LEU A 50 8.19 3.30 2.59
N GLY A 51 8.91 3.28 3.73
CA GLY A 51 8.90 2.13 4.64
C GLY A 51 7.52 1.86 5.24
N LEU A 52 6.76 2.91 5.57
CA LEU A 52 5.37 2.76 6.02
C LEU A 52 4.47 2.24 4.89
N ALA A 53 4.68 2.69 3.64
CA ALA A 53 3.96 2.16 2.48
C ALA A 53 4.19 0.65 2.32
N GLU A 54 5.46 0.21 2.42
CA GLU A 54 5.83 -1.20 2.35
C GLU A 54 5.10 -2.06 3.39
N ILE A 55 5.08 -1.60 4.65
CA ILE A 55 4.36 -2.28 5.73
C ILE A 55 2.88 -2.45 5.37
N LYS A 56 2.25 -1.40 4.81
CA LYS A 56 0.84 -1.44 4.42
C LYS A 56 0.60 -2.40 3.25
N LEU A 57 1.45 -2.41 2.24
CA LEU A 57 1.35 -3.38 1.14
C LEU A 57 1.49 -4.83 1.65
N ASN A 58 2.42 -5.10 2.56
CA ASN A 58 2.58 -6.43 3.14
C ASN A 58 1.37 -6.86 4.00
N MET A 59 0.71 -5.90 4.67
CA MET A 59 -0.55 -6.17 5.39
C MET A 59 -1.68 -6.60 4.45
N ILE A 60 -1.71 -6.08 3.21
CA ILE A 60 -2.67 -6.53 2.20
C ILE A 60 -2.50 -8.02 1.93
N GLY A 61 -1.28 -8.42 1.56
CA GLY A 61 -0.97 -9.82 1.26
C GLY A 61 -1.24 -10.76 2.44
N SER A 62 -0.92 -10.34 3.66
CA SER A 62 -1.21 -11.14 4.86
C SER A 62 -2.71 -11.32 5.11
N ASN A 63 -3.51 -10.25 4.97
CA ASN A 63 -4.95 -10.32 5.20
C ASN A 63 -5.66 -11.16 4.14
N PHE A 64 -5.26 -11.04 2.87
CA PHE A 64 -5.82 -11.85 1.79
C PHE A 64 -5.37 -13.30 1.84
N GLY A 65 -4.09 -13.56 2.09
CA GLY A 65 -3.61 -14.93 2.30
C GLY A 65 -4.40 -15.65 3.39
N LYS A 66 -4.60 -15.00 4.55
CA LYS A 66 -5.41 -15.56 5.64
C LYS A 66 -6.88 -15.75 5.27
N HIS A 67 -7.48 -14.80 4.55
CA HIS A 67 -8.88 -14.89 4.13
C HIS A 67 -9.09 -16.05 3.15
N LEU A 68 -8.25 -16.16 2.13
CA LEU A 68 -8.31 -17.24 1.14
C LEU A 68 -8.01 -18.61 1.76
N SER A 69 -7.00 -18.71 2.63
CA SER A 69 -6.70 -19.95 3.37
C SER A 69 -7.83 -20.40 4.31
N SER A 70 -8.78 -19.51 4.64
CA SER A 70 -9.99 -19.86 5.40
C SER A 70 -11.13 -20.40 4.53
N GLY A 71 -10.89 -20.63 3.24
CA GLY A 71 -11.88 -21.13 2.28
C GLY A 71 -12.92 -20.09 1.88
N LYS A 72 -12.68 -18.80 2.16
CA LYS A 72 -13.61 -17.70 1.87
C LYS A 72 -13.17 -16.95 0.62
N THR A 73 -14.13 -16.57 -0.20
CA THR A 73 -13.92 -15.68 -1.35
C THR A 73 -13.84 -14.22 -0.90
N ILE A 74 -13.06 -13.42 -1.62
CA ILE A 74 -13.02 -11.97 -1.40
C ILE A 74 -14.30 -11.38 -2.02
N PRO A 75 -15.04 -10.50 -1.32
CA PRO A 75 -16.19 -9.82 -1.91
C PRO A 75 -15.80 -9.01 -3.17
N ASP A 76 -16.61 -9.11 -4.23
CA ASP A 76 -16.31 -8.51 -5.54
C ASP A 76 -16.11 -7.00 -5.47
N ASP A 77 -16.92 -6.29 -4.67
CA ASP A 77 -16.80 -4.84 -4.47
C ASP A 77 -15.43 -4.46 -3.90
N ILE A 78 -14.92 -5.27 -2.98
CA ILE A 78 -13.60 -5.08 -2.36
C ILE A 78 -12.49 -5.42 -3.34
N SER A 79 -12.64 -6.51 -4.10
CA SER A 79 -11.65 -6.93 -5.09
C SER A 79 -11.48 -5.87 -6.18
N VAL A 80 -12.58 -5.43 -6.79
CA VAL A 80 -12.57 -4.41 -7.87
C VAL A 80 -11.99 -3.08 -7.39
N GLU A 81 -12.42 -2.58 -6.24
CA GLU A 81 -11.89 -1.32 -5.70
C GLU A 81 -10.38 -1.42 -5.40
N MET A 82 -9.95 -2.57 -4.87
CA MET A 82 -8.53 -2.78 -4.57
C MET A 82 -7.66 -2.88 -5.81
N VAL A 83 -8.09 -3.65 -6.82
CA VAL A 83 -7.37 -3.73 -8.10
C VAL A 83 -7.26 -2.34 -8.72
N GLY A 84 -8.34 -1.55 -8.71
CA GLY A 84 -8.30 -0.15 -9.16
C GLY A 84 -7.26 0.69 -8.41
N ASN A 85 -7.24 0.61 -7.08
CA ASN A 85 -6.26 1.33 -6.27
C ASN A 85 -4.81 0.88 -6.51
N LEU A 86 -4.57 -0.42 -6.68
CA LEU A 86 -3.24 -0.96 -6.96
C LEU A 86 -2.77 -0.59 -8.38
N ASN A 87 -3.64 -0.61 -9.37
CA ASN A 87 -3.32 -0.16 -10.74
C ASN A 87 -2.90 1.32 -10.75
N ASN A 88 -3.63 2.18 -10.03
CA ASN A 88 -3.27 3.59 -9.92
C ASN A 88 -1.91 3.77 -9.22
N LEU A 89 -1.66 2.97 -8.17
CA LEU A 89 -0.39 3.01 -7.46
C LEU A 89 0.78 2.48 -8.32
N GLU A 90 0.54 1.46 -9.15
CA GLU A 90 1.51 0.93 -10.11
C GLU A 90 1.91 1.99 -11.14
N ILE A 91 0.94 2.69 -11.73
CA ILE A 91 1.18 3.79 -12.67
C ILE A 91 2.03 4.86 -11.99
N PHE A 92 1.67 5.25 -10.76
CA PHE A 92 2.40 6.27 -10.02
C PHE A 92 3.83 5.85 -9.68
N LEU A 93 4.02 4.60 -9.22
CA LEU A 93 5.33 4.04 -8.88
C LEU A 93 6.20 3.76 -10.10
N THR A 94 5.64 3.61 -11.29
CA THR A 94 6.39 3.52 -12.54
C THR A 94 6.97 4.88 -12.93
N TRP A 95 6.22 5.96 -12.70
CA TRP A 95 6.64 7.33 -13.02
C TRP A 95 7.62 7.92 -11.99
N LEU A 96 7.37 7.70 -10.69
CA LEU A 96 8.06 8.40 -9.60
C LEU A 96 9.61 8.26 -9.60
N PRO A 97 10.21 7.09 -9.90
CA PRO A 97 11.66 6.93 -9.97
C PRO A 97 12.33 7.80 -11.05
N THR A 98 11.59 8.18 -12.09
CA THR A 98 12.10 9.08 -13.15
C THR A 98 12.30 10.51 -12.66
N LYS A 99 11.60 10.89 -11.57
CA LYS A 99 11.70 12.20 -10.92
C LYS A 99 12.64 12.19 -9.72
N TYR A 100 12.71 11.07 -9.01
CA TYR A 100 13.48 10.94 -7.76
C TYR A 100 14.42 9.73 -7.81
N PRO A 101 15.51 9.79 -8.62
CA PRO A 101 16.40 8.65 -8.85
C PRO A 101 17.12 8.16 -7.58
N LEU A 102 17.30 9.02 -6.57
CA LEU A 102 17.88 8.64 -5.27
C LEU A 102 17.05 7.59 -4.53
N HIS A 103 15.74 7.50 -4.80
CA HIS A 103 14.83 6.55 -4.15
C HIS A 103 14.47 5.35 -5.04
N LYS A 104 15.09 5.25 -6.23
CA LYS A 104 14.70 4.30 -7.27
C LYS A 104 14.59 2.86 -6.75
N GLU A 105 15.61 2.36 -6.06
CA GLU A 105 15.62 0.99 -5.53
C GLU A 105 14.40 0.70 -4.66
N LYS A 106 14.06 1.64 -3.77
CA LYS A 106 12.94 1.47 -2.84
C LYS A 106 11.59 1.59 -3.54
N LEU A 107 11.48 2.47 -4.52
CA LEU A 107 10.29 2.62 -5.34
C LEU A 107 10.05 1.38 -6.24
N ASP A 108 11.12 0.86 -6.86
CA ASP A 108 11.07 -0.36 -7.68
C ASP A 108 10.69 -1.59 -6.81
N LYS A 109 11.18 -1.66 -5.58
CA LYS A 109 10.76 -2.69 -4.61
C LYS A 109 9.25 -2.60 -4.32
N LEU A 110 8.72 -1.40 -4.04
CA LEU A 110 7.29 -1.21 -3.80
C LEU A 110 6.46 -1.58 -5.03
N LEU A 111 6.92 -1.23 -6.23
CA LEU A 111 6.29 -1.60 -7.49
C LEU A 111 6.21 -3.13 -7.64
N GLY A 112 7.29 -3.84 -7.32
CA GLY A 112 7.30 -5.30 -7.32
C GLY A 112 6.27 -5.91 -6.35
N ILE A 113 6.11 -5.32 -5.16
CA ILE A 113 5.09 -5.76 -4.20
C ILE A 113 3.68 -5.51 -4.75
N VAL A 114 3.43 -4.34 -5.35
CA VAL A 114 2.12 -3.99 -5.95
C VAL A 114 1.75 -5.00 -7.04
N LYS A 115 2.68 -5.31 -7.95
CA LYS A 115 2.48 -6.31 -9.01
C LYS A 115 2.16 -7.70 -8.48
N SER A 116 2.92 -8.15 -7.48
CA SER A 116 2.64 -9.45 -6.82
C SER A 116 1.28 -9.48 -6.12
N LEU A 117 0.77 -8.34 -5.63
CA LEU A 117 -0.55 -8.28 -5.03
C LEU A 117 -1.66 -8.33 -6.08
N GLN A 118 -1.52 -7.64 -7.22
CA GLN A 118 -2.50 -7.67 -8.32
C GLN A 118 -2.72 -9.09 -8.86
N GLU A 119 -1.69 -9.93 -8.88
CA GLU A 119 -1.79 -11.34 -9.32
C GLU A 119 -2.55 -12.25 -8.34
N LYS A 120 -2.74 -11.82 -7.08
CA LYS A 120 -3.31 -12.63 -5.99
C LYS A 120 -4.77 -12.28 -5.68
N ILE A 121 -5.30 -11.25 -6.31
CA ILE A 121 -6.63 -10.67 -6.05
C ILE A 121 -7.53 -11.03 -7.22
#